data_AF-A0A2P0QL99-F1
#
_entry.id   AF-A0A2P0QL99-F1
#
_cell.length_a   1.000
_cell.length_b   1.000
_cell.length_c   1.000
_cell.angle_alpha   90.00
_cell.angle_beta   90.00
_cell.angle_gamma   90.00
#
_symmetry.space_group_name_H-M   'P 1'
#
loop_
_entity.id
_entity.type
_entity.pdbx_description
1 polymer ?
#
loop_
_entity_poly.entity_id
_entity_poly.type
_entity_poly.pdbx_seq_one_letter_code
_entity_poly.pdbx_strand_id
1 'polypeptide(L)'
;PTAIRMFMKLGEVWPDKYNLSSLRILGSVGEPLNPEAFEWYYRVIGKSRCPVVDTWWQTETGMHMVTTIIGEPMYPGFAGKSIPGVVADVVNKDGNPVPPGTGGFLAIKEPWPSMLRTIYKDDERYRKYWSTIPGYYAVGDL
;
A
#
# COMPACT_ATOMS: atom_id res chain seq x y z
N PRO A 1 -1.73 0.77 10.18
CA PRO A 1 -0.56 0.90 11.09
C PRO A 1 -0.87 1.41 12.50
N THR A 2 -2.03 2.04 12.70
CA THR A 2 -2.51 2.57 13.97
C THR A 2 -2.53 1.51 15.08
N ALA A 3 -3.00 0.29 14.80
CA ALA A 3 -2.97 -0.81 15.78
C ALA A 3 -1.53 -1.18 16.19
N ILE A 4 -0.59 -1.23 15.24
CA ILE A 4 0.82 -1.49 15.50
C ILE A 4 1.39 -0.42 16.45
N ARG A 5 1.17 0.86 16.14
CA ARG A 5 1.62 1.98 16.98
C ARG A 5 1.00 1.98 18.37
N MET A 6 -0.27 1.57 18.48
CA MET A 6 -0.92 1.41 19.78
C MET A 6 -0.22 0.34 20.63
N PHE A 7 0.05 -0.85 20.09
CA PHE A 7 0.76 -1.90 20.82
C PHE A 7 2.21 -1.53 21.14
N MET A 8 2.89 -0.83 20.23
CA MET A 8 4.21 -0.28 20.47
C MET A 8 4.22 0.64 21.71
N LYS A 9 3.21 1.50 21.85
CA LYS A 9 3.05 2.38 23.02
C LYS A 9 2.70 1.63 24.32
N LEU A 10 1.90 0.57 24.23
CA LEU A 10 1.51 -0.25 25.39
C LEU A 10 2.66 -1.14 25.89
N GLY A 11 3.67 -1.36 25.07
CA GLY A 11 4.89 -2.12 25.40
C GLY A 11 4.84 -3.59 25.01
N GLU A 12 6.03 -4.19 24.89
CA GLU A 12 6.25 -5.56 24.40
C GLU A 12 5.71 -6.65 25.35
N VAL A 13 5.43 -6.29 26.61
CA VAL A 13 4.84 -7.18 27.63
C VAL A 13 3.54 -7.84 27.20
N TRP A 14 2.77 -7.23 26.29
CA TRP A 14 1.53 -7.81 25.78
C TRP A 14 1.76 -8.88 24.72
N PRO A 15 2.45 -8.60 23.59
CA PRO A 15 2.76 -9.64 22.62
C PRO A 15 3.63 -10.77 23.20
N ASP A 16 4.52 -10.48 24.16
CA ASP A 16 5.42 -11.49 24.74
C ASP A 16 4.73 -12.52 25.64
N LYS A 17 3.47 -12.30 26.03
CA LYS A 17 2.66 -13.30 26.76
C LYS A 17 2.20 -14.47 25.88
N TYR A 18 2.35 -14.37 24.56
CA TYR A 18 1.77 -15.31 23.61
C TYR A 18 2.84 -16.00 22.77
N ASN A 19 2.57 -17.26 22.42
CA ASN A 19 3.40 -17.97 21.47
C ASN A 19 3.02 -17.54 20.03
N LEU A 20 3.90 -16.75 19.41
CA LEU A 20 3.74 -16.27 18.03
C LEU A 20 4.48 -17.14 16.99
N SER A 21 4.93 -18.35 17.36
CA SER A 21 5.74 -19.21 16.47
C SER A 21 5.01 -19.71 15.22
N SER A 22 3.67 -19.69 15.21
CA SER A 22 2.85 -20.08 14.06
C SER A 22 2.79 -19.04 12.95
N LEU A 23 3.09 -17.76 13.26
CA LEU A 23 3.10 -16.69 12.27
C LEU A 23 4.15 -16.97 11.20
N ARG A 24 3.88 -16.60 9.95
CA ARG A 24 4.84 -16.76 8.85
C ARG A 24 5.01 -15.49 8.04
N ILE A 25 3.98 -14.65 7.96
CA ILE A 25 3.93 -13.41 7.20
C ILE A 25 3.14 -12.41 8.03
N LEU A 26 3.57 -11.15 8.01
CA LEU A 26 2.86 -10.03 8.62
C LEU A 26 2.35 -9.09 7.53
N GLY A 27 1.19 -8.46 7.76
CA GLY A 27 0.59 -7.54 6.81
C GLY A 27 0.41 -6.14 7.41
N SER A 28 0.67 -5.11 6.62
CA SER A 28 0.31 -3.71 6.93
C SER A 28 -0.58 -3.16 5.83
N VAL A 29 -1.55 -2.33 6.21
CA VAL A 29 -2.55 -1.79 5.29
C VAL A 29 -3.16 -0.48 5.78
N GLY A 30 -3.56 0.36 4.83
CA GLY A 30 -4.50 1.47 5.00
C GLY A 30 -3.90 2.85 5.26
N GLU A 31 -2.64 2.93 5.66
CA GLU A 31 -1.92 4.20 5.85
C GLU A 31 -0.40 3.93 5.80
N PRO A 32 0.44 4.96 5.64
CA PRO A 32 1.89 4.79 5.67
C PRO A 32 2.39 4.14 6.97
N LEU A 33 3.25 3.13 6.82
CA LEU A 33 3.95 2.49 7.94
C LEU A 33 5.29 3.17 8.16
N ASN A 34 5.38 3.99 9.21
CA ASN A 34 6.61 4.72 9.55
C ASN A 34 7.74 3.75 9.99
N PRO A 35 9.02 4.13 9.82
CA PRO A 35 10.15 3.23 10.08
C PRO A 35 10.19 2.59 11.45
N GLU A 36 9.93 3.36 12.50
CA GLU A 36 9.90 2.86 13.87
C GLU A 36 8.84 1.77 14.06
N ALA A 37 7.64 1.97 13.50
CA ALA A 37 6.56 0.98 13.58
C ALA A 37 6.86 -0.26 12.74
N PHE A 38 7.51 -0.11 11.58
CA PHE A 38 7.97 -1.24 10.77
C PHE A 38 8.96 -2.11 11.55
N GLU A 39 10.04 -1.51 12.08
CA GLU A 39 11.08 -2.23 12.82
C GLU A 39 10.53 -2.91 14.06
N TRP A 40 9.66 -2.21 14.80
CA TRP A 40 8.97 -2.79 15.95
C TRP A 40 8.10 -3.98 15.55
N TYR A 41 7.32 -3.86 14.47
CA TYR A 41 6.42 -4.92 14.02
C TYR A 41 7.19 -6.16 13.57
N TYR A 42 8.26 -5.97 12.80
CA TYR A 42 9.16 -7.04 12.36
C TYR A 42 9.83 -7.76 13.53
N ARG A 43 10.42 -7.02 14.48
CA ARG A 43 11.13 -7.60 15.62
C ARG A 43 10.21 -8.21 16.66
N VAL A 44 9.19 -7.49 17.10
CA VAL A 44 8.38 -7.86 18.28
C VAL A 44 7.30 -8.87 17.93
N ILE A 45 6.55 -8.63 16.86
CA ILE A 45 5.47 -9.53 16.42
C ILE A 45 6.04 -10.60 15.49
N GLY A 46 6.88 -10.18 14.53
CA GLY A 46 7.45 -11.08 13.53
C GLY A 46 8.60 -11.93 14.04
N LYS A 47 9.10 -11.67 15.26
CA LYS A 47 10.25 -12.32 15.89
C LYS A 47 11.46 -12.38 14.94
N SER A 48 11.65 -11.31 14.15
CA SER A 48 12.71 -11.16 13.15
C SER A 48 12.80 -12.31 12.13
N ARG A 49 11.68 -12.97 11.84
CA ARG A 49 11.59 -14.10 10.90
C ARG A 49 10.43 -14.00 9.92
N CYS A 50 9.38 -13.25 10.26
CA CYS A 50 8.23 -13.08 9.39
C CYS A 50 8.45 -11.85 8.49
N PRO A 51 8.41 -11.99 7.15
CA PRO A 51 8.38 -10.83 6.26
C PRO A 51 7.16 -9.95 6.55
N VAL A 52 7.38 -8.64 6.45
CA VAL A 52 6.32 -7.62 6.55
C VAL A 52 5.92 -7.24 5.12
N VAL A 53 4.67 -7.52 4.78
CA VAL A 53 4.06 -7.17 3.50
C VAL A 53 3.26 -5.90 3.71
N ASP A 54 3.77 -4.78 3.20
CA ASP A 54 3.02 -3.52 3.18
C ASP A 54 2.15 -3.46 1.92
N THR A 55 0.86 -3.17 2.09
CA THR A 55 -0.13 -3.27 1.01
C THR A 55 -0.82 -1.94 0.78
N TRP A 56 -0.51 -1.30 -0.36
CA TRP A 56 -1.21 -0.11 -0.81
C TRP A 56 -2.36 -0.48 -1.76
N TRP A 57 -3.54 0.04 -1.45
CA TRP A 57 -4.77 -0.06 -2.22
C TRP A 57 -5.83 0.89 -1.66
N GLN A 58 -6.94 1.01 -2.37
CA GLN A 58 -8.09 1.84 -1.99
C GLN A 58 -9.39 1.08 -2.18
N THR A 59 -10.47 1.56 -1.56
CA THR A 59 -11.82 0.99 -1.75
C THR A 59 -12.17 0.83 -3.23
N GLU A 60 -11.84 1.83 -4.04
CA GLU A 60 -12.09 1.92 -5.47
C GLU A 60 -11.28 0.91 -6.30
N THR A 61 -10.18 0.40 -5.74
CA THR A 61 -9.31 -0.57 -6.43
C THR A 61 -9.76 -2.01 -6.23
N GLY A 62 -10.47 -2.31 -5.14
CA GLY A 62 -11.02 -3.64 -4.87
C GLY A 62 -10.00 -4.78 -4.66
N MET A 63 -8.69 -4.52 -4.79
CA MET A 63 -7.61 -5.46 -4.57
C MET A 63 -6.32 -4.73 -4.19
N HIS A 64 -5.32 -5.44 -3.68
CA HIS A 64 -3.97 -4.88 -3.51
C HIS A 64 -3.39 -4.41 -4.84
N MET A 65 -2.80 -3.21 -4.89
CA MET A 65 -2.29 -2.64 -6.14
C MET A 65 -0.76 -2.64 -6.16
N VAL A 66 -0.15 -2.13 -5.08
CA VAL A 66 1.29 -2.14 -4.85
C VAL A 66 1.55 -2.86 -3.54
N THR A 67 2.43 -3.84 -3.56
CA THR A 67 2.73 -4.65 -2.38
C THR A 67 4.15 -5.19 -2.38
N THR A 68 4.66 -5.46 -1.18
CA THR A 68 5.92 -6.19 -1.00
C THR A 68 5.69 -7.67 -1.33
N ILE A 69 5.79 -8.02 -2.61
CA ILE A 69 5.66 -9.41 -3.07
C ILE A 69 6.71 -10.28 -2.36
N ILE A 70 6.32 -11.48 -1.94
CA ILE A 70 7.24 -12.42 -1.27
C ILE A 70 8.46 -12.64 -2.17
N GLY A 71 9.65 -12.31 -1.64
CA GLY A 71 10.93 -12.38 -2.36
C GLY A 71 11.51 -11.01 -2.73
N GLU A 72 10.71 -9.94 -2.70
CA GLU A 72 11.20 -8.56 -2.79
C GLU A 72 11.88 -8.13 -1.47
N PRO A 73 12.81 -7.16 -1.50
CA PRO A 73 13.32 -6.53 -0.30
C PRO A 73 12.18 -5.96 0.55
N MET A 74 12.31 -6.00 1.88
CA MET A 74 11.43 -5.28 2.79
C MET A 74 12.26 -4.28 3.59
N TYR A 75 11.86 -3.03 3.57
CA TYR A 75 12.47 -1.98 4.37
C TYR A 75 11.46 -0.85 4.61
N PRO A 76 11.65 -0.05 5.66
CA PRO A 76 10.78 1.08 5.95
C PRO A 76 10.47 1.97 4.76
N GLY A 77 9.18 2.26 4.53
CA GLY A 77 8.72 3.14 3.46
C GLY A 77 8.70 2.50 2.06
N PHE A 78 9.09 1.23 1.92
CA PHE A 78 8.94 0.50 0.67
C PHE A 78 7.62 -0.26 0.65
N ALA A 79 6.63 0.30 -0.05
CA ALA A 79 5.35 -0.38 -0.27
C ALA A 79 5.50 -1.60 -1.20
N GLY A 80 6.60 -1.72 -1.95
CA GLY A 80 6.87 -2.82 -2.87
C GLY A 80 6.69 -2.45 -4.35
N LYS A 81 6.20 -3.40 -5.13
CA LYS A 81 5.98 -3.26 -6.58
C LYS A 81 4.52 -3.48 -6.93
N SER A 82 4.11 -3.04 -8.12
CA SER A 82 2.78 -3.35 -8.61
C SER A 82 2.58 -4.86 -8.75
N ILE A 83 1.41 -5.34 -8.37
CA ILE A 83 1.05 -6.74 -8.53
C ILE A 83 0.82 -7.09 -10.02
N PRO A 84 0.83 -8.39 -10.40
CA PRO A 84 0.52 -8.79 -11.76
C PRO A 84 -0.84 -8.24 -12.24
N GLY A 85 -0.83 -7.62 -13.42
CA GLY A 85 -2.02 -6.99 -14.01
C GLY A 85 -2.27 -5.53 -13.61
N VAL A 86 -1.46 -4.97 -12.70
CA VAL A 86 -1.50 -3.54 -12.35
C VAL A 86 -0.32 -2.81 -12.97
N VAL A 87 -0.63 -1.82 -13.81
CA VAL A 87 0.36 -0.93 -14.44
C VAL A 87 0.32 0.42 -13.74
N ALA A 88 1.07 0.53 -12.64
CA ALA A 88 1.20 1.77 -11.88
C ALA A 88 2.39 2.60 -12.38
N ASP A 89 2.24 3.92 -12.35
CA ASP A 89 3.30 4.88 -12.69
C ASP A 89 3.24 6.08 -11.74
N VAL A 90 4.34 6.83 -11.66
CA VAL A 90 4.40 8.12 -10.96
C VAL A 90 4.51 9.20 -12.03
N VAL A 91 3.52 10.06 -12.10
CA VAL A 91 3.38 11.06 -13.17
C VAL A 91 3.24 12.47 -12.61
N ASN A 92 3.54 13.47 -13.42
CA ASN A 92 3.16 14.84 -13.09
C ASN A 92 1.67 15.09 -13.39
N LYS A 93 1.18 16.28 -13.04
CA LYS A 93 -0.21 16.72 -13.28
C LYS A 93 -0.68 16.66 -14.74
N ASP A 94 0.26 16.67 -15.69
CA ASP A 94 -0.02 16.63 -17.11
C ASP A 94 -0.02 15.18 -17.66
N GLY A 95 0.19 14.17 -16.80
CA GLY A 95 0.22 12.75 -17.17
C GLY A 95 1.59 12.26 -17.70
N ASN A 96 2.64 13.06 -17.57
CA ASN A 96 3.98 12.66 -18.01
C ASN A 96 4.72 11.93 -16.87
N PRO A 97 5.31 10.74 -17.11
CA PRO A 97 6.10 10.02 -16.11
C PRO A 97 7.25 10.87 -15.56
N VAL A 98 7.52 10.75 -14.25
CA VAL A 98 8.64 11.43 -13.60
C VAL A 98 9.80 10.47 -13.33
N PRO A 99 11.06 10.96 -13.27
CA PRO A 99 12.20 10.11 -12.97
C PRO A 99 12.15 9.47 -11.57
N PRO A 100 12.72 8.27 -11.37
CA PRO A 100 12.83 7.65 -10.05
C PRO A 100 13.45 8.58 -9.01
N GLY A 101 12.91 8.56 -7.79
CA GLY A 101 13.33 9.46 -6.70
C GLY A 101 12.71 10.86 -6.75
N THR A 102 11.86 11.13 -7.74
CA THR A 102 11.08 12.38 -7.84
C THR A 102 9.67 12.14 -7.33
N GLY A 103 9.13 13.09 -6.56
CA GLY A 103 7.72 13.06 -6.17
C GLY A 103 6.80 13.34 -7.36
N GLY A 104 5.66 12.67 -7.40
CA GLY A 104 4.61 12.89 -8.40
C GLY A 104 3.26 12.43 -7.87
N PHE A 105 2.34 12.14 -8.77
CA PHE A 105 1.07 11.51 -8.49
C PHE A 105 1.15 10.04 -8.85
N LEU A 106 0.76 9.17 -7.93
CA LEU A 106 0.54 7.77 -8.25
C LEU A 106 -0.67 7.67 -9.17
N ALA A 107 -0.54 6.94 -10.27
CA ALA A 107 -1.61 6.79 -11.25
C ALA A 107 -1.57 5.39 -11.88
N ILE A 108 -2.73 4.87 -12.26
CA ILE A 108 -2.85 3.54 -12.89
C ILE A 108 -3.18 3.71 -14.37
N LYS A 109 -2.36 3.13 -15.24
CA LYS A 109 -2.42 3.34 -16.68
C LYS A 109 -3.55 2.57 -17.37
N GLU A 110 -3.82 1.36 -16.89
CA GLU A 110 -4.74 0.42 -17.54
C GLU A 110 -5.80 -0.08 -16.53
N PRO A 111 -7.03 -0.37 -16.98
CA PRO A 111 -8.04 -1.00 -16.12
C PRO A 111 -7.58 -2.35 -15.57
N TRP A 112 -7.96 -2.66 -14.32
CA TRP A 112 -7.67 -3.94 -13.67
C TRP A 112 -8.98 -4.68 -13.33
N PRO A 113 -8.92 -6.00 -13.00
CA PRO A 113 -10.11 -6.83 -12.87
C PRO A 113 -11.13 -6.38 -11.81
N SER A 114 -10.66 -5.93 -10.63
CA SER A 114 -11.49 -5.54 -9.49
C SER A 114 -11.80 -4.04 -9.40
N MET A 115 -11.45 -3.27 -10.44
CA MET A 115 -11.69 -1.83 -10.50
C MET A 115 -13.17 -1.51 -10.29
N LEU A 116 -13.46 -0.45 -9.52
CA LEU A 116 -14.81 0.10 -9.42
C LEU A 116 -15.41 0.35 -10.81
N ARG A 117 -16.70 0.05 -10.98
CA ARG A 117 -17.37 0.20 -12.28
C ARG A 117 -18.03 1.55 -12.45
N THR A 118 -18.51 2.13 -11.37
CA THR A 118 -19.13 3.46 -11.31
C THR A 118 -19.28 3.87 -9.85
N ILE A 119 -19.81 5.07 -9.62
CA ILE A 119 -20.31 5.54 -8.32
C ILE A 119 -21.84 5.55 -8.40
N TYR A 120 -22.48 4.98 -7.39
CA TYR A 120 -23.94 4.83 -7.39
C TYR A 120 -24.65 6.18 -7.55
N LYS A 121 -25.43 6.31 -8.63
CA LYS A 121 -26.17 7.54 -9.01
C LYS A 121 -25.28 8.77 -9.28
N ASP A 122 -23.99 8.59 -9.59
CA ASP A 122 -23.06 9.70 -9.81
C ASP A 122 -21.96 9.34 -10.85
N ASP A 123 -22.36 9.23 -12.11
CA ASP A 123 -21.43 8.89 -13.20
C ASP A 123 -20.40 10.00 -13.48
N GLU A 124 -20.73 11.27 -13.22
CA GLU A 124 -19.79 12.37 -13.40
C GLU A 124 -18.60 12.25 -12.45
N ARG A 125 -18.86 11.91 -11.19
CA ARG A 125 -17.79 11.69 -10.21
C ARG A 125 -16.95 10.47 -10.55
N TYR A 126 -17.52 9.41 -11.15
CA TYR A 126 -16.72 8.31 -11.68
C TYR A 126 -15.79 8.76 -12.82
N ARG A 127 -16.31 9.56 -13.77
CA ARG A 127 -15.50 10.10 -14.89
C ARG A 127 -14.34 10.95 -14.40
N LYS A 128 -14.48 11.64 -13.27
CA LYS A 128 -13.41 12.46 -12.68
C LYS A 128 -12.13 11.68 -12.39
N TYR A 129 -12.22 10.40 -12.01
CA TYR A 129 -11.03 9.56 -11.81
C TYR A 129 -10.19 9.42 -13.09
N TRP A 130 -10.82 9.46 -14.27
CA TRP A 130 -10.16 9.29 -15.57
C TRP A 130 -9.80 10.62 -16.27
N SER A 131 -10.40 11.73 -15.84
CA SER A 131 -10.15 13.05 -16.43
C SER A 131 -9.20 13.92 -15.62
N THR A 132 -8.90 13.56 -14.36
CA THR A 132 -8.00 14.33 -13.49
C THR A 132 -6.55 14.30 -13.99
N ILE A 133 -6.07 13.13 -14.43
CA ILE A 133 -4.74 12.95 -15.01
C ILE A 133 -4.94 12.35 -16.40
N PRO A 134 -4.59 13.08 -17.48
CA PRO A 134 -4.81 12.59 -18.85
C PRO A 134 -4.16 11.23 -19.10
N GLY A 135 -4.96 10.26 -19.57
CA GLY A 135 -4.47 8.92 -19.92
C GLY A 135 -4.29 7.95 -18.74
N TYR A 136 -4.66 8.35 -17.52
CA TYR A 136 -4.54 7.52 -16.33
C TYR A 136 -5.80 7.55 -15.48
N TYR A 137 -5.98 6.51 -14.67
CA TYR A 137 -6.84 6.55 -13.49
C TYR A 137 -6.09 7.23 -12.33
N ALA A 138 -6.60 8.37 -11.89
CA ALA A 138 -6.05 9.14 -10.77
C ALA A 138 -6.53 8.57 -9.43
N VAL A 139 -5.59 8.09 -8.62
CA VAL A 139 -5.89 7.47 -7.30
C VAL A 139 -5.91 8.50 -6.16
N GLY A 140 -5.29 9.67 -6.37
CA GLY A 140 -5.25 10.76 -5.39
C GLY A 140 -4.13 10.68 -4.35
N ASP A 141 -3.27 9.66 -4.44
CA ASP A 141 -2.03 9.54 -3.66
C ASP A 141 -0.80 10.02 -4.48
N LEU A 142 0.30 10.26 -3.78
CA LEU A 142 1.59 10.72 -4.33
C LEU A 142 2.57 9.56 -4.55
#